data_AF-A0A285F6K2-F1
#
_entry.id   AF-A0A285F6K2-F1
#
_cell.length_a   1.000
_cell.length_b   1.000
_cell.length_c   1.000
_cell.angle_alpha   90.00
_cell.angle_beta   90.00
_cell.angle_gamma   90.00
#
_symmetry.space_group_name_H-M   'P 1'
#
loop_
_entity.id
_entity.type
_entity.pdbx_description
1 polymer ?
#
loop_
_entity_poly.entity_id
_entity_poly.type
_entity_poly.pdbx_seq_one_letter_code
_entity_poly.pdbx_strand_id
1 'polypeptide(L)'
;MDTADILVKSALETATQIKASAIIVSGEVDRNLFCCDIPVYFAANPSRSAVESLIPLDEEEGRLKQIVNQIQRDAAVSIEDVENAAAIEEAIGNIKKGKVVGLVITDDSGAVIVHNISGNPLLKTLEKFEQRVSPEVIRAVLKIALEIASTGREGSPVGTAFIIGDLEEVMQRSHQMILNPYSGHPEDERNILKKNNRESIKEFALLDGVFIVSKEGIVHAAGRYLDVDAKDIGINKGLGGRHVSAAAITRDTVAVAITVSESGGTIRMFMDGKEMAFIECSDRAIRKH
;
A
#
# COMPACT_ATOMS: atom_id res chain seq x y z
N MET A 1 27.19 -24.70 7.92
CA MET A 1 25.84 -24.13 8.02
C MET A 1 26.00 -22.67 7.70
N ASP A 2 25.34 -22.22 6.64
CA ASP A 2 25.36 -20.81 6.28
C ASP A 2 24.66 -20.01 7.41
N THR A 3 25.08 -18.77 7.65
CA THR A 3 24.46 -17.89 8.65
C THR A 3 22.96 -17.70 8.33
N ALA A 4 22.61 -17.67 7.04
CA ALA A 4 21.24 -17.63 6.56
C ALA A 4 20.42 -18.85 7.02
N ASP A 5 20.95 -20.07 6.95
CA ASP A 5 20.23 -21.29 7.36
C ASP A 5 19.84 -21.25 8.84
N ILE A 6 20.75 -20.76 9.69
CA ILE A 6 20.54 -20.66 11.13
C ILE A 6 19.45 -19.63 11.44
N LEU A 7 19.48 -18.49 10.75
CA LEU A 7 18.47 -17.44 10.92
C LEU A 7 17.09 -17.90 10.42
N VAL A 8 17.02 -18.57 9.27
CA VAL A 8 15.76 -19.16 8.77
C VAL A 8 15.19 -20.15 9.78
N LYS A 9 16.02 -21.07 10.30
CA LYS A 9 15.58 -22.03 11.32
C LYS A 9 15.07 -21.32 12.57
N SER A 10 15.79 -20.30 13.04
CA SER A 10 15.39 -19.50 14.21
C SER A 10 14.06 -18.77 13.98
N ALA A 11 13.86 -18.21 12.78
CA ALA A 11 12.61 -17.57 12.39
C ALA A 11 11.44 -18.55 12.35
N LEU A 12 11.63 -19.75 11.79
CA LEU A 12 10.61 -20.81 11.73
C LEU A 12 10.21 -21.30 13.13
N GLU A 13 11.19 -21.53 14.00
CA GLU A 13 10.95 -21.94 15.40
C GLU A 13 10.20 -20.85 16.15
N THR A 14 10.64 -19.59 16.04
CA THR A 14 9.98 -18.44 16.66
C THR A 14 8.54 -18.30 16.19
N ALA A 15 8.32 -18.35 14.87
CA ALA A 15 7.00 -18.21 14.26
C ALA A 15 6.03 -19.29 14.75
N THR A 16 6.52 -20.53 14.89
CA THR A 16 5.74 -21.65 15.41
C THR A 16 5.39 -21.46 16.88
N GLN A 17 6.36 -21.07 17.72
CA GLN A 17 6.17 -20.87 19.16
C GLN A 17 5.15 -19.77 19.47
N ILE A 18 5.22 -18.65 18.72
CA ILE A 18 4.33 -17.51 18.95
C ILE A 18 3.01 -17.62 18.19
N LYS A 19 2.81 -18.68 17.40
CA LYS A 19 1.67 -18.84 16.47
C LYS A 19 1.53 -17.63 15.55
N ALA A 20 2.62 -17.26 14.90
CA ALA A 20 2.67 -16.12 14.02
C ALA A 20 1.67 -16.27 12.87
N SER A 21 1.05 -15.16 12.49
CA SER A 21 0.13 -15.08 11.35
C SER A 21 0.85 -15.27 10.02
N ALA A 22 2.12 -14.85 9.95
CA ALA A 22 2.98 -14.97 8.78
C ALA A 22 4.46 -14.78 9.13
N ILE A 23 5.32 -15.18 8.20
CA ILE A 23 6.74 -14.83 8.16
C ILE A 23 6.95 -13.87 6.99
N ILE A 24 7.59 -12.72 7.23
CA ILE A 24 7.97 -11.76 6.19
C ILE A 24 9.49 -11.77 6.08
N VAL A 25 10.02 -11.97 4.88
CA VAL A 25 11.45 -12.05 4.58
C VAL A 25 11.83 -10.80 3.79
N SER A 26 12.79 -10.04 4.31
CA SER A 26 13.49 -8.97 3.59
C SER A 26 14.95 -9.41 3.45
N GLY A 27 15.48 -9.43 2.22
CA GLY A 27 16.80 -10.00 1.92
C GLY A 27 16.81 -11.15 0.91
N GLU A 28 18.01 -11.52 0.48
CA GLU A 28 18.24 -12.65 -0.42
C GLU A 28 18.41 -13.95 0.37
N VAL A 29 17.46 -14.87 0.21
CA VAL A 29 17.45 -16.17 0.91
C VAL A 29 16.85 -17.23 -0.01
N ASP A 30 17.39 -18.45 0.02
CA ASP A 30 16.77 -19.58 -0.67
C ASP A 30 15.37 -19.84 -0.10
N ARG A 31 14.36 -19.68 -0.97
CA ARG A 31 12.96 -19.87 -0.63
C ARG A 31 12.69 -21.30 -0.18
N ASN A 32 13.46 -22.29 -0.62
CA ASN A 32 13.27 -23.70 -0.27
C ASN A 32 13.54 -24.01 1.20
N LEU A 33 14.28 -23.15 1.92
CA LEU A 33 14.56 -23.32 3.34
C LEU A 33 13.31 -23.18 4.22
N PHE A 34 12.24 -22.56 3.70
CA PHE A 34 10.99 -22.37 4.42
C PHE A 34 10.00 -23.53 4.19
N CYS A 35 10.16 -24.60 4.97
CA CYS A 35 9.25 -25.74 4.99
C CYS A 35 8.32 -25.65 6.23
N CYS A 36 7.26 -24.86 6.15
CA CYS A 36 6.27 -24.69 7.23
C CYS A 36 4.87 -24.39 6.71
N ASP A 37 3.86 -24.62 7.56
CA ASP A 37 2.46 -24.29 7.28
C ASP A 37 2.14 -22.79 7.43
N ILE A 38 3.06 -22.03 8.03
CA ILE A 38 2.92 -20.59 8.22
C ILE A 38 3.16 -19.90 6.88
N PRO A 39 2.27 -18.99 6.42
CA PRO A 39 2.47 -18.24 5.19
C PRO A 39 3.77 -17.44 5.21
N VAL A 40 4.57 -17.56 4.14
CA VAL A 40 5.84 -16.83 3.98
C VAL A 40 5.71 -15.83 2.84
N TYR A 41 6.09 -14.59 3.09
CA TYR A 41 6.10 -13.50 2.12
C TYR A 41 7.50 -12.92 1.99
N PHE A 42 7.88 -12.53 0.78
CA PHE A 42 9.16 -11.90 0.49
C PHE A 42 8.91 -10.43 0.13
N ALA A 43 9.28 -9.52 1.03
CA ALA A 43 9.28 -8.09 0.76
C ALA A 43 10.25 -7.79 -0.39
N ALA A 44 9.93 -6.81 -1.25
CA ALA A 44 10.90 -6.41 -2.26
C ALA A 44 12.08 -5.73 -1.54
N ASN A 45 13.30 -6.12 -1.89
CA ASN A 45 14.48 -5.40 -1.42
C ASN A 45 14.52 -4.04 -2.12
N PRO A 46 14.50 -2.91 -1.40
CA PRO A 46 15.07 -1.69 -1.94
C PRO A 46 16.60 -1.88 -1.98
N SER A 47 17.11 -2.61 -2.97
CA SER A 47 18.56 -2.66 -3.17
C SER A 47 19.07 -1.28 -3.61
N ARG A 48 19.85 -0.65 -2.72
CA ARG A 48 20.94 0.31 -3.02
C ARG A 48 20.61 1.58 -3.83
N SER A 49 19.68 2.44 -3.41
CA SER A 49 19.66 3.80 -3.98
C SER A 49 19.38 4.90 -2.96
N ALA A 50 20.28 5.90 -2.94
CA ALA A 50 20.41 7.01 -1.98
C ALA A 50 20.77 6.52 -0.56
N VAL A 51 22.05 6.48 -0.15
CA VAL A 51 22.86 7.67 0.14
C VAL A 51 24.37 7.34 0.03
N GLU A 52 24.94 7.33 -1.18
CA GLU A 52 26.39 7.59 -1.34
C GLU A 52 26.64 9.10 -1.19
N SER A 53 26.34 9.67 -0.02
CA SER A 53 26.75 11.04 0.28
C SER A 53 28.21 11.01 0.68
N LEU A 54 29.08 11.25 -0.31
CA LEU A 54 30.45 11.73 -0.17
C LEU A 54 30.50 12.86 0.87
N ILE A 55 30.96 12.56 2.08
CA ILE A 55 31.39 13.56 3.07
C ILE A 55 32.90 13.36 3.25
N PRO A 56 33.73 14.42 3.12
CA PRO A 56 35.18 14.29 3.22
C PRO A 56 35.64 13.82 4.60
N LEU A 57 36.79 13.15 4.57
CA LEU A 57 37.47 12.44 5.65
C LEU A 57 37.90 13.35 6.81
N ASP A 58 37.81 12.81 8.04
CA ASP A 58 38.94 12.73 8.97
C ASP A 58 38.75 11.67 10.08
N GLU A 59 39.87 10.98 10.37
CA GLU A 59 40.28 10.13 11.50
C GLU A 59 39.49 8.85 11.91
N GLU A 60 40.24 7.78 12.23
CA GLU A 60 39.81 6.37 12.37
C GLU A 60 38.63 6.10 13.32
N GLU A 61 38.32 6.98 14.28
CA GLU A 61 37.11 6.90 15.11
C GLU A 61 35.80 7.09 14.32
N GLY A 62 35.88 7.77 13.17
CA GLY A 62 34.75 8.00 12.27
C GLY A 62 34.30 6.73 11.54
N ARG A 63 35.23 5.83 11.20
CA ARG A 63 34.91 4.59 10.45
C ARG A 63 34.07 3.61 11.26
N LEU A 64 34.41 3.37 12.53
CA LEU A 64 33.63 2.44 13.36
C LEU A 64 32.24 3.00 13.66
N LYS A 65 32.13 4.31 13.95
CA LYS A 65 30.84 4.99 14.09
C LYS A 65 30.03 4.99 12.79
N GLN A 66 30.67 5.14 11.64
CA GLN A 66 30.02 5.05 10.32
C GLN A 66 29.49 3.64 10.07
N ILE A 67 30.30 2.60 10.31
CA ILE A 67 29.87 1.21 10.17
C ILE A 67 28.68 0.91 11.10
N VAL A 68 28.77 1.32 12.37
CA VAL A 68 27.67 1.15 13.34
C VAL A 68 26.41 1.92 12.91
N ASN A 69 26.55 3.17 12.46
CA ASN A 69 25.41 3.97 11.99
C ASN A 69 24.79 3.39 10.71
N GLN A 70 25.60 2.82 9.83
CA GLN A 70 25.12 2.17 8.60
C GLN A 70 24.33 0.90 8.95
N ILE A 71 24.87 0.03 9.81
CA ILE A 71 24.18 -1.16 10.31
C ILE A 71 22.85 -0.78 10.99
N GLN A 72 22.85 0.27 11.82
CA GLN A 72 21.63 0.74 12.48
C GLN A 72 20.59 1.26 11.48
N ARG A 73 21.01 1.98 10.43
CA ARG A 73 20.11 2.46 9.38
C ARG A 73 19.55 1.30 8.56
N ASP A 74 20.39 0.39 8.12
CA ASP A 74 19.99 -0.75 7.27
C ASP A 74 19.02 -1.67 8.03
N ALA A 75 19.28 -1.89 9.32
CA ALA A 75 18.37 -2.62 10.20
C ALA A 75 17.04 -1.88 10.41
N ALA A 76 17.06 -0.56 10.60
CA ALA A 76 15.84 0.23 10.77
C ALA A 76 14.96 0.21 9.50
N VAL A 77 15.56 0.39 8.32
CA VAL A 77 14.86 0.32 7.02
C VAL A 77 14.24 -1.07 6.84
N SER A 78 15.02 -2.12 7.09
CA SER A 78 14.53 -3.49 6.90
C SER A 78 13.43 -3.90 7.89
N ILE A 79 13.42 -3.32 9.10
CA ILE A 79 12.31 -3.48 10.06
C ILE A 79 11.06 -2.79 9.51
N GLU A 80 11.18 -1.55 9.03
CA GLU A 80 10.07 -0.80 8.44
C GLU A 80 9.47 -1.52 7.22
N ASP A 81 10.31 -2.09 6.36
CA ASP A 81 9.87 -2.89 5.20
C ASP A 81 9.02 -4.10 5.63
N VAL A 82 9.47 -4.83 6.65
CA VAL A 82 8.73 -5.97 7.21
C VAL A 82 7.38 -5.53 7.79
N GLU A 83 7.37 -4.41 8.51
CA GLU A 83 6.16 -3.87 9.14
C GLU A 83 5.14 -3.41 8.09
N ASN A 84 5.59 -2.67 7.08
CA ASN A 84 4.75 -2.17 6.00
C ASN A 84 4.22 -3.31 5.13
N ALA A 85 5.07 -4.27 4.75
CA ALA A 85 4.67 -5.47 4.03
C ALA A 85 3.60 -6.26 4.79
N ALA A 86 3.80 -6.49 6.10
CA ALA A 86 2.82 -7.19 6.92
C ALA A 86 1.48 -6.45 6.98
N ALA A 87 1.51 -5.12 7.13
CA ALA A 87 0.31 -4.29 7.19
C ALA A 87 -0.47 -4.29 5.87
N ILE A 88 0.22 -4.22 4.73
CA ILE A 88 -0.41 -4.28 3.40
C ILE A 88 -1.11 -5.64 3.21
N GLU A 89 -0.41 -6.73 3.52
CA GLU A 89 -0.94 -8.08 3.37
C GLU A 89 -2.10 -8.38 4.34
N GLU A 90 -2.09 -7.80 5.55
CA GLU A 90 -3.26 -7.82 6.45
C GLU A 90 -4.42 -7.00 5.88
N ALA A 91 -4.15 -5.79 5.39
CA ALA A 91 -5.17 -4.88 4.85
C ALA A 91 -5.97 -5.53 3.71
N ILE A 92 -5.29 -6.27 2.84
CA ILE A 92 -5.92 -7.03 1.75
C ILE A 92 -6.46 -8.39 2.19
N GLY A 93 -6.29 -8.78 3.46
CA GLY A 93 -6.84 -10.00 4.05
C GLY A 93 -6.08 -11.28 3.68
N ASN A 94 -4.82 -11.16 3.27
CA ASN A 94 -3.95 -12.30 3.03
C ASN A 94 -3.33 -12.84 4.33
N ILE A 95 -3.09 -11.95 5.30
CA ILE A 95 -2.59 -12.29 6.64
C ILE A 95 -3.69 -12.02 7.67
N LYS A 96 -3.74 -12.84 8.74
CA LYS A 96 -4.64 -12.63 9.87
C LYS A 96 -4.05 -11.62 10.86
N LYS A 97 -4.90 -10.85 11.53
CA LYS A 97 -4.52 -10.01 12.68
C LYS A 97 -3.69 -10.81 13.68
N GLY A 98 -2.58 -10.24 14.15
CA GLY A 98 -1.74 -10.87 15.15
C GLY A 98 -0.26 -10.49 15.05
N LYS A 99 0.60 -11.43 15.45
CA LYS A 99 2.06 -11.27 15.40
C LYS A 99 2.61 -11.81 14.10
N VAL A 100 3.63 -11.16 13.56
CA VAL A 100 4.43 -11.65 12.44
C VAL A 100 5.88 -11.81 12.85
N VAL A 101 6.57 -12.71 12.17
CA VAL A 101 8.02 -12.85 12.30
C VAL A 101 8.67 -12.25 11.06
N GLY A 102 9.47 -11.22 11.25
CA GLY A 102 10.36 -10.66 10.25
C GLY A 102 11.67 -11.42 10.22
N LEU A 103 12.13 -11.82 9.05
CA LEU A 103 13.50 -12.24 8.81
C LEU A 103 14.16 -11.21 7.91
N VAL A 104 15.16 -10.52 8.46
CA VAL A 104 15.98 -9.56 7.71
C VAL A 104 17.34 -10.20 7.48
N ILE A 105 17.78 -10.28 6.23
CA ILE A 105 19.10 -10.76 5.84
C ILE A 105 19.74 -9.74 4.89
N THR A 106 20.91 -9.23 5.28
CA THR A 106 21.76 -8.35 4.49
C THR A 106 23.11 -9.03 4.24
N ASP A 107 23.96 -8.39 3.42
CA ASP A 107 25.31 -8.91 3.11
C ASP A 107 26.16 -9.18 4.36
N ASP A 108 26.02 -8.33 5.39
CA ASP A 108 26.87 -8.34 6.58
C ASP A 108 26.15 -8.74 7.88
N SER A 109 24.82 -8.85 7.86
CA SER A 109 24.04 -9.06 9.09
C SER A 109 22.69 -9.72 8.83
N GLY A 110 22.08 -10.27 9.89
CA GLY A 110 20.69 -10.69 9.81
C GLY A 110 20.02 -10.68 11.17
N ALA A 111 18.70 -10.54 11.16
CA ALA A 111 17.90 -10.39 12.36
C ALA A 111 16.57 -11.14 12.21
N VAL A 112 16.11 -11.70 13.33
CA VAL A 112 14.74 -12.21 13.47
C VAL A 112 13.99 -11.25 14.37
N ILE A 113 12.91 -10.68 13.86
CA ILE A 113 12.10 -9.66 14.52
C ILE A 113 10.71 -10.23 14.77
N VAL A 114 10.12 -9.91 15.92
CA VAL A 114 8.71 -10.21 16.20
C VAL A 114 7.95 -8.90 16.29
N HIS A 115 6.96 -8.73 15.43
CA HIS A 115 6.17 -7.50 15.36
C HIS A 115 4.68 -7.79 15.54
N ASN A 116 3.93 -6.84 16.10
CA ASN A 116 2.47 -6.89 16.18
C ASN A 116 1.88 -5.89 15.19
N ILE A 117 1.24 -6.40 14.13
CA ILE A 117 0.81 -5.60 12.98
C ILE A 117 -0.17 -4.47 13.38
N SER A 118 -0.96 -4.67 14.45
CA SER A 118 -2.01 -3.72 14.88
C SER A 118 -1.52 -2.29 15.18
N GLY A 119 -0.21 -2.11 15.39
CA GLY A 119 0.38 -0.79 15.62
C GLY A 119 0.52 0.08 14.36
N ASN A 120 0.49 -0.53 13.17
CA ASN A 120 0.90 0.12 11.93
C ASN A 120 -0.03 1.29 11.52
N PRO A 121 0.52 2.45 11.08
CA PRO A 121 -0.27 3.60 10.65
C PRO A 121 -1.29 3.31 9.54
N LEU A 122 -0.97 2.43 8.59
CA LEU A 122 -1.87 2.03 7.51
C LEU A 122 -3.16 1.42 8.09
N LEU A 123 -3.03 0.44 8.98
CA LEU A 123 -4.18 -0.24 9.56
C LEU A 123 -5.06 0.71 10.38
N LYS A 124 -4.44 1.62 11.16
CA LYS A 124 -5.18 2.67 11.89
C LYS A 124 -5.94 3.60 10.95
N THR A 125 -5.39 3.90 9.79
CA THR A 125 -6.07 4.70 8.76
C THR A 125 -7.25 3.94 8.17
N LEU A 126 -7.09 2.64 7.87
CA LEU A 126 -8.19 1.81 7.39
C LEU A 126 -9.32 1.70 8.43
N GLU A 127 -8.99 1.52 9.72
CA GLU A 127 -9.98 1.53 10.81
C GLU A 127 -10.77 2.84 10.89
N LYS A 128 -10.17 3.98 10.54
CA LYS A 128 -10.91 5.25 10.42
C LYS A 128 -11.83 5.26 9.20
N PHE A 129 -11.37 4.72 8.06
CA PHE A 129 -12.18 4.63 6.84
C PHE A 129 -13.40 3.73 7.06
N GLU A 130 -13.23 2.66 7.84
CA GLU A 130 -14.28 1.72 8.22
C GLU A 130 -15.43 2.35 9.01
N GLN A 131 -15.23 3.54 9.59
CA GLN A 131 -16.29 4.31 10.25
C GLN A 131 -17.26 4.97 9.26
N ARG A 132 -16.86 5.11 7.98
CA ARG A 132 -17.65 5.78 6.93
C ARG A 132 -18.06 4.84 5.79
N VAL A 133 -17.24 3.82 5.52
CA VAL A 133 -17.39 2.88 4.40
C VAL A 133 -17.22 1.46 4.92
N SER A 134 -17.92 0.48 4.32
CA SER A 134 -17.77 -0.91 4.75
C SER A 134 -16.31 -1.43 4.56
N PRO A 135 -15.78 -2.24 5.50
CA PRO A 135 -14.44 -2.81 5.40
C PRO A 135 -14.19 -3.59 4.10
N GLU A 136 -15.22 -4.28 3.61
CA GLU A 136 -15.13 -5.08 2.38
C GLU A 136 -14.91 -4.20 1.14
N VAL A 137 -15.55 -3.03 1.07
CA VAL A 137 -15.40 -2.08 -0.03
C VAL A 137 -14.02 -1.43 0.00
N ILE A 138 -13.57 -0.96 1.17
CA ILE A 138 -12.22 -0.41 1.32
C ILE A 138 -11.16 -1.42 0.91
N ARG A 139 -11.29 -2.68 1.38
CA ARG A 139 -10.39 -3.77 0.99
C ARG A 139 -10.42 -4.03 -0.51
N ALA A 140 -11.59 -4.04 -1.13
CA ALA A 140 -11.72 -4.28 -2.57
C ALA A 140 -11.08 -3.17 -3.40
N VAL A 141 -11.32 -1.90 -3.04
CA VAL A 141 -10.67 -0.75 -3.69
C VAL A 141 -9.16 -0.83 -3.50
N LEU A 142 -8.68 -1.12 -2.28
CA LEU A 142 -7.24 -1.21 -2.01
C LEU A 142 -6.57 -2.31 -2.82
N LYS A 143 -7.21 -3.49 -2.95
CA LYS A 143 -6.72 -4.57 -3.83
C LYS A 143 -6.60 -4.13 -5.28
N ILE A 144 -7.63 -3.45 -5.79
CA ILE A 144 -7.62 -2.95 -7.17
C ILE A 144 -6.53 -1.89 -7.35
N ALA A 145 -6.40 -0.97 -6.40
CA ALA A 145 -5.37 0.05 -6.41
C ALA A 145 -3.96 -0.56 -6.42
N LEU A 146 -3.72 -1.59 -5.61
CA LEU A 146 -2.46 -2.37 -5.61
C LEU A 146 -2.22 -3.10 -6.93
N GLU A 147 -3.25 -3.69 -7.54
CA GLU A 147 -3.13 -4.30 -8.86
C GLU A 147 -2.73 -3.26 -9.92
N ILE A 148 -3.42 -2.11 -9.96
CA ILE A 148 -3.13 -1.02 -10.90
C ILE A 148 -1.72 -0.46 -10.67
N ALA A 149 -1.33 -0.26 -9.40
CA ALA A 149 0.00 0.21 -9.03
C ALA A 149 1.12 -0.75 -9.47
N SER A 150 0.92 -2.06 -9.28
CA SER A 150 1.92 -3.08 -9.59
C SER A 150 2.03 -3.40 -11.07
N THR A 151 0.92 -3.54 -11.79
CA THR A 151 0.94 -4.01 -13.19
C THR A 151 0.81 -2.89 -14.20
N GLY A 152 0.34 -1.72 -13.77
CA GLY A 152 -0.20 -0.72 -14.68
C GLY A 152 -1.25 -1.35 -15.59
N ARG A 153 -1.28 -0.89 -16.85
CA ARG A 153 -2.07 -1.47 -17.92
C ARG A 153 -1.22 -1.63 -19.17
N GLU A 154 -1.20 -2.84 -19.73
CA GLU A 154 -0.41 -3.16 -20.94
C GLU A 154 1.08 -2.78 -20.79
N GLY A 155 1.61 -2.87 -19.57
CA GLY A 155 2.99 -2.51 -19.23
C GLY A 155 3.24 -1.00 -19.05
N SER A 156 2.20 -0.17 -19.18
CA SER A 156 2.27 1.28 -18.96
C SER A 156 1.73 1.65 -17.57
N PRO A 157 2.41 2.52 -16.80
CA PRO A 157 1.88 3.02 -15.54
C PRO A 157 0.54 3.73 -15.73
N VAL A 158 -0.36 3.58 -14.75
CA VAL A 158 -1.70 4.19 -14.80
C VAL A 158 -1.99 4.88 -13.47
N GLY A 159 -2.30 6.18 -13.54
CA GLY A 159 -2.77 6.94 -12.39
C GLY A 159 -4.28 7.04 -12.34
N THR A 160 -4.89 6.69 -11.22
CA THR A 160 -6.36 6.75 -11.05
C THR A 160 -6.74 7.17 -9.62
N ALA A 161 -8.02 7.46 -9.39
CA ALA A 161 -8.54 7.82 -8.08
C ALA A 161 -9.94 7.25 -7.85
N PHE A 162 -10.18 6.78 -6.63
CA PHE A 162 -11.44 6.27 -6.14
C PHE A 162 -11.94 7.20 -5.04
N ILE A 163 -13.10 7.81 -5.23
CA ILE A 163 -13.82 8.58 -4.22
C ILE A 163 -14.95 7.70 -3.71
N ILE A 164 -15.00 7.47 -2.40
CA ILE A 164 -15.81 6.42 -1.80
C ILE A 164 -16.71 7.00 -0.71
N GLY A 165 -18.01 6.79 -0.83
CA GLY A 165 -19.01 7.33 0.08
C GLY A 165 -19.50 8.73 -0.30
N ASP A 166 -20.40 9.26 0.52
CA ASP A 166 -21.07 10.56 0.36
C ASP A 166 -21.52 10.88 -1.08
N LEU A 167 -22.18 9.88 -1.70
CA LEU A 167 -22.43 9.87 -3.14
C LEU A 167 -23.16 11.13 -3.63
N GLU A 168 -24.20 11.57 -2.93
CA GLU A 168 -25.01 12.71 -3.34
C GLU A 168 -24.19 13.99 -3.39
N GLU A 169 -23.43 14.28 -2.32
CA GLU A 169 -22.61 15.48 -2.23
C GLU A 169 -21.45 15.44 -3.24
N VAL A 170 -20.80 14.27 -3.36
CA VAL A 170 -19.71 14.09 -4.33
C VAL A 170 -20.23 14.31 -5.75
N MET A 171 -21.41 13.79 -6.10
CA MET A 171 -22.01 13.96 -7.43
C MET A 171 -22.42 15.40 -7.73
N GLN A 172 -22.83 16.18 -6.72
CA GLN A 172 -23.13 17.62 -6.86
C GLN A 172 -21.87 18.46 -7.10
N ARG A 173 -20.73 18.04 -6.54
CA ARG A 173 -19.42 18.70 -6.66
C ARG A 173 -18.56 18.10 -7.76
N SER A 174 -19.18 17.56 -8.79
CA SER A 174 -18.46 16.92 -9.89
C SER A 174 -19.32 16.90 -11.14
N HIS A 175 -18.68 16.78 -12.30
CA HIS A 175 -19.37 16.62 -13.58
C HIS A 175 -18.71 15.56 -14.45
N GLN A 176 -19.50 14.98 -15.34
CA GLN A 176 -19.04 13.93 -16.22
C GLN A 176 -18.29 14.55 -17.41
N MET A 177 -17.03 14.15 -17.64
CA MET A 177 -16.23 14.66 -18.78
C MET A 177 -16.46 13.87 -20.06
N ILE A 178 -16.53 12.54 -19.92
CA ILE A 178 -16.67 11.57 -21.01
C ILE A 178 -17.88 10.67 -20.75
N LEU A 179 -18.36 9.91 -21.73
CA LEU A 179 -19.48 8.99 -21.48
C LEU A 179 -19.15 8.02 -20.33
N ASN A 180 -20.04 7.95 -19.34
CA ASN A 180 -19.86 7.10 -18.17
C ASN A 180 -20.13 5.63 -18.55
N PRO A 181 -19.13 4.74 -18.51
CA PRO A 181 -19.32 3.34 -18.87
C PRO A 181 -20.17 2.56 -17.87
N TYR A 182 -20.41 3.11 -16.67
CA TYR A 182 -21.29 2.51 -15.65
C TYR A 182 -22.75 2.94 -15.80
N SER A 183 -23.07 3.88 -16.69
CA SER A 183 -24.46 4.33 -16.85
C SER A 183 -25.31 3.28 -17.55
N GLY A 184 -26.51 2.99 -17.02
CA GLY A 184 -27.47 2.06 -17.62
C GLY A 184 -27.24 0.57 -17.30
N HIS A 185 -26.19 0.23 -16.55
CA HIS A 185 -25.93 -1.14 -16.11
C HIS A 185 -26.56 -1.43 -14.74
N PRO A 186 -27.00 -2.68 -14.48
CA PRO A 186 -27.62 -3.04 -13.21
C PRO A 186 -26.60 -3.00 -12.06
N GLU A 187 -27.05 -2.67 -10.85
CA GLU A 187 -26.17 -2.42 -9.69
C GLU A 187 -25.29 -3.62 -9.34
N ASP A 188 -25.79 -4.83 -9.52
CA ASP A 188 -25.07 -6.07 -9.22
C ASP A 188 -23.84 -6.28 -10.11
N GLU A 189 -23.89 -5.86 -11.38
CA GLU A 189 -22.75 -5.86 -12.30
C GLU A 189 -21.75 -4.75 -11.97
N ARG A 190 -22.22 -3.63 -11.41
CA ARG A 190 -21.40 -2.44 -11.08
C ARG A 190 -20.75 -2.51 -9.71
N ASN A 191 -20.99 -3.56 -8.94
CA ASN A 191 -20.46 -3.69 -7.60
C ASN A 191 -18.95 -4.04 -7.65
N ILE A 192 -18.13 -3.28 -6.92
CA ILE A 192 -16.66 -3.41 -6.87
C ILE A 192 -16.20 -4.75 -6.26
N LEU A 193 -17.06 -5.40 -5.48
CA LEU A 193 -16.80 -6.71 -4.89
C LEU A 193 -16.87 -7.84 -5.92
N LYS A 194 -17.41 -7.58 -7.13
CA LYS A 194 -17.52 -8.59 -8.18
C LYS A 194 -16.23 -8.70 -8.98
N LYS A 195 -15.74 -9.93 -9.11
CA LYS A 195 -14.55 -10.26 -9.90
C LYS A 195 -14.65 -9.78 -11.36
N ASN A 196 -15.83 -9.87 -11.98
CA ASN A 196 -16.02 -9.45 -13.38
C ASN A 196 -15.86 -7.93 -13.54
N ASN A 197 -16.43 -7.15 -12.62
CA ASN A 197 -16.29 -5.69 -12.64
C ASN A 197 -14.85 -5.26 -12.37
N ARG A 198 -14.10 -6.05 -11.59
CA ARG A 198 -12.69 -5.75 -11.28
C ARG A 198 -11.82 -5.56 -12.52
N GLU A 199 -12.02 -6.38 -13.55
CA GLU A 199 -11.28 -6.22 -14.81
C GLU A 199 -11.73 -4.96 -15.55
N SER A 200 -13.04 -4.69 -15.60
CA SER A 200 -13.59 -3.46 -16.18
C SER A 200 -13.06 -2.19 -15.50
N ILE A 201 -12.93 -2.18 -14.17
CA ILE A 201 -12.36 -1.06 -13.43
C ILE A 201 -10.92 -0.79 -13.90
N LYS A 202 -10.11 -1.83 -14.12
CA LYS A 202 -8.74 -1.66 -14.62
C LYS A 202 -8.70 -1.13 -16.06
N GLU A 203 -9.62 -1.56 -16.92
CA GLU A 203 -9.75 -0.97 -18.27
C GLU A 203 -10.12 0.51 -18.20
N PHE A 204 -11.08 0.85 -17.34
CA PHE A 204 -11.57 2.22 -17.19
C PHE A 204 -10.64 3.11 -16.37
N ALA A 205 -9.62 2.56 -15.70
CA ALA A 205 -8.63 3.35 -14.97
C ALA A 205 -7.75 4.21 -15.90
N LEU A 206 -7.72 3.88 -17.20
CA LEU A 206 -7.09 4.69 -18.24
C LEU A 206 -7.84 6.00 -18.54
N LEU A 207 -9.10 6.09 -18.14
CA LEU A 207 -9.93 7.26 -18.40
C LEU A 207 -9.47 8.44 -17.53
N ASP A 208 -9.54 9.64 -18.09
CA ASP A 208 -9.27 10.85 -17.32
C ASP A 208 -10.43 11.16 -16.37
N GLY A 209 -10.11 11.29 -15.09
CA GLY A 209 -11.05 11.58 -14.01
C GLY A 209 -10.94 10.58 -12.87
N VAL A 210 -12.02 10.48 -12.10
CA VAL A 210 -12.10 9.62 -10.91
C VAL A 210 -13.23 8.61 -11.03
N PHE A 211 -13.13 7.54 -10.25
CA PHE A 211 -14.23 6.64 -9.94
C PHE A 211 -15.02 7.16 -8.75
N ILE A 212 -16.35 7.13 -8.85
CA ILE A 212 -17.26 7.42 -7.73
C ILE A 212 -17.89 6.11 -7.28
N VAL A 213 -17.67 5.75 -6.01
CA VAL A 213 -18.08 4.47 -5.43
C VAL A 213 -18.96 4.74 -4.21
N SER A 214 -20.12 4.07 -4.11
CA SER A 214 -20.98 4.19 -2.94
C SER A 214 -20.38 3.47 -1.72
N LYS A 215 -20.93 3.70 -0.52
CA LYS A 215 -20.50 3.01 0.71
C LYS A 215 -20.78 1.50 0.69
N GLU A 216 -21.75 1.08 -0.13
CA GLU A 216 -22.12 -0.31 -0.44
C GLU A 216 -21.26 -0.94 -1.55
N GLY A 217 -20.37 -0.17 -2.18
CA GLY A 217 -19.46 -0.67 -3.20
C GLY A 217 -19.99 -0.59 -4.62
N ILE A 218 -21.08 0.15 -4.88
CA ILE A 218 -21.60 0.33 -6.24
C ILE A 218 -20.78 1.41 -6.94
N VAL A 219 -20.21 1.10 -8.11
CA VAL A 219 -19.55 2.12 -8.93
C VAL A 219 -20.62 2.90 -9.71
N HIS A 220 -20.71 4.20 -9.42
CA HIS A 220 -21.67 5.10 -10.06
C HIS A 220 -21.11 5.77 -11.31
N ALA A 221 -19.84 6.12 -11.31
CA ALA A 221 -19.20 6.78 -12.43
C ALA A 221 -17.72 6.42 -12.55
N ALA A 222 -17.21 6.46 -13.78
CA ALA A 222 -15.79 6.53 -14.12
C ALA A 222 -15.56 7.70 -15.07
N GLY A 223 -14.34 8.26 -15.08
CA GLY A 223 -14.00 9.40 -15.93
C GLY A 223 -14.72 10.71 -15.56
N ARG A 224 -14.93 10.93 -14.26
CA ARG A 224 -15.63 12.11 -13.72
C ARG A 224 -14.63 13.15 -13.20
N TYR A 225 -14.88 14.43 -13.45
CA TYR A 225 -14.09 15.54 -12.92
C TYR A 225 -14.67 16.05 -11.60
N LEU A 226 -13.80 16.41 -10.65
CA LEU A 226 -14.21 16.97 -9.36
C LEU A 226 -14.13 18.51 -9.41
N ASP A 227 -15.27 19.17 -9.17
CA ASP A 227 -15.41 20.62 -9.15
C ASP A 227 -15.13 21.17 -7.74
N VAL A 228 -13.85 21.15 -7.37
CA VAL A 228 -13.40 21.42 -5.99
C VAL A 228 -12.29 22.46 -5.96
N ASP A 229 -12.37 23.42 -5.01
CA ASP A 229 -11.31 24.42 -4.81
C ASP A 229 -10.19 23.84 -3.93
N ALA A 230 -9.01 23.77 -4.53
CA ALA A 230 -7.82 23.14 -3.96
C ALA A 230 -6.83 24.11 -3.29
N LYS A 231 -7.11 25.42 -3.25
CA LYS A 231 -6.13 26.44 -2.83
C LYS A 231 -5.54 26.24 -1.42
N ASP A 232 -6.33 25.70 -0.48
CA ASP A 232 -5.94 25.60 0.93
C ASP A 232 -5.63 24.16 1.40
N ILE A 233 -5.33 23.26 0.47
CA ILE A 233 -5.05 21.87 0.81
C ILE A 233 -3.57 21.73 1.20
N GLY A 234 -3.34 21.38 2.46
CA GLY A 234 -2.02 21.14 3.03
C GLY A 234 -1.36 19.84 2.55
N ILE A 235 -1.32 19.61 1.23
CA ILE A 235 -0.65 18.47 0.61
C ILE A 235 0.80 18.82 0.27
N ASN A 236 1.67 17.82 0.37
CA ASN A 236 3.08 17.92 -0.03
C ASN A 236 3.22 18.39 -1.49
N LYS A 237 4.13 19.36 -1.71
CA LYS A 237 4.43 19.86 -3.06
C LYS A 237 4.88 18.69 -3.96
N GLY A 238 4.32 18.59 -5.16
CA GLY A 238 4.68 17.56 -6.15
C GLY A 238 3.59 16.53 -6.46
N LEU A 239 2.45 16.54 -5.73
CA LEU A 239 1.31 15.71 -6.10
C LEU A 239 0.53 16.34 -7.28
N GLY A 240 0.17 15.50 -8.26
CA GLY A 240 -0.60 15.91 -9.43
C GLY A 240 -2.07 16.27 -9.13
N GLY A 241 -2.76 16.80 -10.14
CA GLY A 241 -4.13 17.32 -10.01
C GLY A 241 -5.13 16.35 -9.38
N ARG A 242 -5.09 15.05 -9.72
CA ARG A 242 -6.00 14.03 -9.16
C ARG A 242 -5.86 13.86 -7.65
N HIS A 243 -4.64 13.88 -7.12
CA HIS A 243 -4.42 13.78 -5.67
C HIS A 243 -4.96 14.99 -4.93
N VAL A 244 -4.71 16.18 -5.48
CA VAL A 244 -5.14 17.45 -4.93
C VAL A 244 -6.67 17.52 -4.92
N SER A 245 -7.34 17.18 -6.02
CA SER A 245 -8.79 17.12 -6.10
C SER A 245 -9.39 16.04 -5.18
N ALA A 246 -8.74 14.88 -5.05
CA ALA A 246 -9.17 13.81 -4.15
C ALA A 246 -9.15 14.26 -2.69
N ALA A 247 -8.11 14.97 -2.24
CA ALA A 247 -8.11 15.53 -0.91
C ALA A 247 -9.16 16.64 -0.77
N ALA A 248 -9.32 17.50 -1.78
CA ALA A 248 -10.28 18.60 -1.75
C ALA A 248 -11.71 18.09 -1.54
N ILE A 249 -12.10 17.05 -2.28
CA ILE A 249 -13.44 16.49 -2.15
C ILE A 249 -13.64 15.84 -0.78
N THR A 250 -12.61 15.18 -0.21
CA THR A 250 -12.71 14.62 1.15
C THR A 250 -12.72 15.68 2.26
N ARG A 251 -12.34 16.93 1.97
CA ARG A 251 -12.49 18.07 2.89
C ARG A 251 -13.93 18.58 2.89
N ASP A 252 -14.53 18.65 1.72
CA ASP A 252 -15.84 19.26 1.49
C ASP A 252 -17.01 18.28 1.68
N THR A 253 -16.70 16.98 1.84
CA THR A 253 -17.66 15.88 1.97
C THR A 253 -17.20 14.92 3.07
N VAL A 254 -18.05 13.97 3.48
CA VAL A 254 -17.62 12.87 4.37
C VAL A 254 -17.03 11.68 3.62
N ALA A 255 -16.82 11.78 2.30
CA ALA A 255 -16.18 10.73 1.51
C ALA A 255 -14.73 10.50 1.94
N VAL A 256 -14.21 9.33 1.59
CA VAL A 256 -12.78 9.01 1.65
C VAL A 256 -12.24 8.81 0.24
N ALA A 257 -10.93 8.98 0.05
CA ALA A 257 -10.34 8.80 -1.27
C ALA A 257 -9.10 7.90 -1.23
N ILE A 258 -8.96 7.08 -2.27
CA ILE A 258 -7.77 6.25 -2.52
C ILE A 258 -7.29 6.57 -3.93
N THR A 259 -6.03 7.00 -4.07
CA THR A 259 -5.45 7.40 -5.36
C THR A 259 -4.22 6.57 -5.67
N VAL A 260 -4.00 6.28 -6.95
CA VAL A 260 -2.79 5.62 -7.47
C VAL A 260 -2.03 6.63 -8.32
N SER A 261 -0.74 6.83 -8.02
CA SER A 261 0.13 7.71 -8.80
C SER A 261 0.60 7.01 -10.09
N GLU A 262 0.53 7.72 -11.21
CA GLU A 262 1.07 7.25 -12.49
C GLU A 262 2.60 7.16 -12.46
N SER A 263 3.28 8.12 -11.84
CA SER A 263 4.75 8.25 -11.93
C SER A 263 5.52 7.29 -11.03
N GLY A 264 4.89 6.71 -10.00
CA GLY A 264 5.57 5.90 -9.00
C GLY A 264 4.75 4.74 -8.44
N GLY A 265 3.52 4.51 -8.93
CA GLY A 265 2.64 3.48 -8.40
C GLY A 265 2.25 3.67 -6.92
N THR A 266 2.61 4.80 -6.30
CA THR A 266 2.30 5.06 -4.89
C THR A 266 0.80 5.21 -4.72
N ILE A 267 0.26 4.47 -3.75
CA ILE A 267 -1.14 4.59 -3.35
C ILE A 267 -1.22 5.56 -2.19
N ARG A 268 -2.12 6.53 -2.25
CA ARG A 268 -2.35 7.50 -1.17
C ARG A 268 -3.80 7.48 -0.72
N MET A 269 -4.01 7.65 0.57
CA MET A 269 -5.32 7.63 1.20
C MET A 269 -5.63 8.97 1.85
N PHE A 270 -6.79 9.53 1.52
CA PHE A 270 -7.21 10.85 2.00
C PHE A 270 -8.53 10.78 2.75
N MET A 271 -8.61 11.59 3.81
CA MET A 271 -9.81 11.83 4.60
C MET A 271 -9.70 13.24 5.20
N ASP A 272 -10.81 13.98 5.22
CA ASP A 272 -10.90 15.31 5.82
C ASP A 272 -9.86 16.30 5.27
N GLY A 273 -9.55 16.19 3.97
CA GLY A 273 -8.57 17.05 3.30
C GLY A 273 -7.10 16.74 3.61
N LYS A 274 -6.82 15.64 4.33
CA LYS A 274 -5.47 15.26 4.74
C LYS A 274 -5.07 13.92 4.17
N GLU A 275 -3.78 13.79 3.88
CA GLU A 275 -3.18 12.49 3.62
C GLU A 275 -3.06 11.73 4.95
N MET A 276 -3.64 10.53 4.99
CA MET A 276 -3.71 9.71 6.20
C MET A 276 -2.67 8.59 6.21
N ALA A 277 -2.38 8.04 5.05
CA ALA A 277 -1.36 7.01 4.83
C ALA A 277 -1.02 6.94 3.33
N PHE A 278 0.12 6.33 3.03
CA PHE A 278 0.50 5.93 1.68
C PHE A 278 1.09 4.51 1.70
N ILE A 279 1.12 3.88 0.52
CA ILE A 279 1.76 2.59 0.28
C ILE A 279 2.62 2.74 -0.96
N GLU A 280 3.89 2.38 -0.89
CA GLU A 280 4.74 2.27 -2.08
C GLU A 280 4.63 0.85 -2.63
N CYS A 281 4.67 0.70 -3.96
CA CYS A 281 4.51 -0.62 -4.56
C CYS A 281 5.70 -1.55 -4.24
N SER A 282 6.87 -0.98 -3.92
CA SER A 282 8.04 -1.68 -3.36
C SER A 282 7.72 -2.40 -2.05
N ASP A 283 6.81 -1.84 -1.24
CA ASP A 283 6.53 -2.34 0.10
C ASP A 283 5.72 -3.64 0.08
N ARG A 284 5.20 -4.03 -1.09
CA ARG A 284 4.37 -5.23 -1.23
C ARG A 284 5.22 -6.50 -1.23
N ALA A 285 4.83 -7.47 -0.39
CA ALA A 285 5.52 -8.74 -0.32
C ALA A 285 4.89 -9.84 -1.19
N ILE A 286 5.74 -10.66 -1.80
CA ILE A 286 5.33 -11.76 -2.68
C ILE A 286 5.23 -13.05 -1.87
N ARG A 287 4.04 -13.67 -1.86
CA ARG A 287 3.82 -14.93 -1.17
C ARG A 287 4.58 -16.08 -1.85
N LYS A 288 5.21 -16.95 -1.05
CA LYS A 288 5.75 -18.23 -1.51
C LYS A 288 4.60 -19.16 -1.90
N HIS A 289 4.65 -19.68 -3.13
CA HIS A 289 3.74 -20.73 -3.61
C HIS A 289 4.22 -22.12 -3.20
#